data_AF-A0A6P7T7W1-F1
#
_entry.id   AF-A0A6P7T7W1-F1
#
_cell.length_a   1.000
_cell.length_b   1.000
_cell.length_c   1.000
_cell.angle_alpha   90.00
_cell.angle_beta   90.00
_cell.angle_gamma   90.00
#
_symmetry.space_group_name_H-M   'P 1'
#
loop_
_entity.id
_entity.type
_entity.pdbx_description
1 polymer ?
#
loop_
_entity_poly.entity_id
_entity_poly.type
_entity_poly.pdbx_seq_one_letter_code
_entity_poly.pdbx_strand_id
1 'polypeptide(L)'
;MKYIFLIALSVVAASAIVCPPDACKNVNCPAVENCVDGELGKTFCSCCDECIKYLKEGDRCIPEGMFGIPVASKCGLNLVCSRRSGTCIKPLDYATKTCTQLKSETEGKNLLGAFIPRCETDGTFSAVQCHGSVCYCAHTDGTHIPGFQSAIHNIQGMNCNCARHKFAYGKTGLIGKLFRCEPNGNYNKIQCTGSACYCVDEAGKQVGGSVHITKSESMNC
;
A
#
# COMPACT_ATOMS: atom_id res chain seq x y z
N MET A 1 2.94 -50.83 51.02
CA MET A 1 2.55 -50.61 49.60
C MET A 1 3.17 -49.29 49.16
N LYS A 2 4.18 -49.33 48.27
CA LYS A 2 4.87 -48.12 47.77
C LYS A 2 4.32 -47.82 46.37
N TYR A 3 3.59 -46.72 46.22
CA TYR A 3 3.14 -46.22 44.92
C TYR A 3 4.28 -45.46 44.26
N ILE A 4 4.85 -46.05 43.20
CA ILE A 4 5.84 -45.38 42.35
C ILE A 4 5.05 -44.55 41.33
N PHE A 5 5.02 -43.23 41.51
CA PHE A 5 4.50 -42.30 40.50
C PHE A 5 5.54 -42.15 39.39
N LEU A 6 5.27 -42.76 38.23
CA LEU A 6 6.01 -42.49 37.00
C LEU A 6 5.53 -41.15 36.42
N ILE A 7 6.29 -40.08 36.64
CA ILE A 7 6.06 -38.79 35.98
C ILE A 7 6.65 -38.91 34.56
N ALA A 8 5.77 -39.04 33.57
CA ALA A 8 6.15 -38.96 32.17
C ALA A 8 6.48 -37.48 31.83
N LEU A 9 7.77 -37.14 31.80
CA LEU A 9 8.27 -35.89 31.25
C LEU A 9 8.15 -35.93 29.73
N SER A 10 7.04 -35.40 29.20
CA SER A 10 6.94 -35.08 27.77
C SER A 10 7.81 -33.85 27.49
N VAL A 11 9.00 -34.10 26.93
CA VAL A 11 9.82 -33.02 26.37
C VAL A 11 9.13 -32.55 25.10
N VAL A 12 8.40 -31.44 25.19
CA VAL A 12 7.92 -30.74 24.00
C VAL A 12 9.13 -30.02 23.40
N ALA A 13 9.78 -30.65 22.41
CA ALA A 13 10.81 -29.98 21.63
C ALA A 13 10.14 -28.87 20.82
N ALA A 14 10.24 -27.63 21.28
CA ALA A 14 9.91 -26.46 20.48
C ALA A 14 11.00 -26.33 19.40
N SER A 15 10.77 -26.90 18.22
CA SER A 15 11.61 -26.65 17.06
C SER A 15 11.36 -25.22 16.59
N ALA A 16 12.18 -24.28 17.07
CA ALA A 16 12.40 -23.05 16.33
C ALA A 16 13.04 -23.46 14.99
N ILE A 17 12.43 -23.12 13.85
CA ILE A 17 13.03 -23.36 12.54
C ILE A 17 14.18 -22.37 12.39
N VAL A 18 15.38 -22.77 12.82
CA VAL A 18 16.60 -21.96 12.73
C VAL A 18 17.26 -22.22 11.39
N CYS A 19 17.52 -21.15 10.63
CA CYS A 19 18.17 -21.23 9.32
C CYS A 19 19.67 -21.53 9.48
N PRO A 20 20.19 -22.66 8.94
CA PRO A 20 21.62 -22.93 8.94
C PRO A 20 22.37 -21.94 8.03
N PRO A 21 23.68 -21.70 8.24
CA PRO A 21 24.46 -20.73 7.47
C PRO A 21 24.50 -21.03 5.97
N ASP A 22 24.36 -22.30 5.57
CA ASP A 22 24.31 -22.72 4.16
C ASP A 22 22.88 -22.76 3.58
N ALA A 23 21.87 -22.20 4.26
CA ALA A 23 20.47 -22.32 3.84
C ALA A 23 20.20 -21.81 2.41
N CYS A 24 21.00 -20.85 1.93
CA CYS A 24 20.83 -20.24 0.61
C CYS A 24 21.74 -20.84 -0.49
N LYS A 25 22.60 -21.81 -0.15
CA LYS A 25 23.68 -22.30 -1.03
C LYS A 25 23.20 -22.92 -2.35
N ASN A 26 22.00 -23.50 -2.36
CA ASN A 26 21.38 -24.11 -3.54
C ASN A 26 20.04 -23.45 -3.92
N VAL A 27 19.79 -22.24 -3.44
CA VAL A 27 18.54 -21.52 -3.72
C VAL A 27 18.74 -20.67 -4.98
N ASN A 28 17.96 -20.94 -6.01
CA ASN A 28 17.87 -20.08 -7.19
C ASN A 28 16.67 -19.15 -7.06
N CYS A 29 16.93 -17.85 -6.98
CA CYS A 29 15.87 -16.86 -6.77
C CYS A 29 15.31 -16.38 -8.12
N PRO A 30 13.98 -16.37 -8.30
CA PRO A 30 13.39 -15.71 -9.46
C PRO A 30 13.63 -14.19 -9.37
N ALA A 31 13.80 -13.54 -10.53
CA ALA A 31 13.83 -12.09 -10.58
C ALA A 31 12.45 -11.53 -10.21
N VAL A 32 12.39 -10.66 -9.22
CA VAL A 32 11.16 -9.95 -8.86
C VAL A 32 11.02 -8.76 -9.80
N GLU A 33 10.22 -8.92 -10.85
CA GLU A 33 9.84 -7.81 -11.73
C GLU A 33 8.88 -6.86 -11.01
N ASN A 34 9.04 -5.55 -11.25
CA ASN A 34 8.24 -4.41 -10.79
C ASN A 34 7.06 -4.81 -9.87
N CYS A 35 7.31 -4.83 -8.57
CA CYS A 35 6.30 -5.15 -7.55
C CYS A 35 5.26 -4.02 -7.44
N VAL A 36 4.32 -4.00 -8.39
CA VAL A 36 3.20 -3.05 -8.42
C VAL A 36 2.21 -3.44 -7.33
N ASP A 37 1.79 -2.46 -6.53
CA ASP A 37 0.88 -2.64 -5.38
C ASP A 37 1.44 -3.59 -4.31
N GLY A 38 2.74 -3.55 -4.05
CA GLY A 38 3.36 -4.33 -2.99
C GLY A 38 4.67 -3.74 -2.48
N GLU A 39 5.36 -4.51 -1.65
CA GLU A 39 6.74 -4.24 -1.25
C GLU A 39 7.63 -5.47 -1.44
N LEU A 40 8.94 -5.23 -1.54
CA LEU A 40 9.93 -6.30 -1.49
C LEU A 40 9.97 -6.87 -0.07
N GLY A 41 9.41 -8.06 0.07
CA GLY A 41 9.61 -8.93 1.21
C GLY A 41 10.76 -9.89 0.98
N LYS A 42 11.03 -10.69 2.01
CA LYS A 42 12.00 -11.78 1.93
C LYS A 42 11.33 -13.10 2.17
N THR A 43 11.77 -14.12 1.43
CA THR A 43 11.33 -15.50 1.64
C THR A 43 11.87 -16.07 2.95
N PHE A 44 11.38 -17.25 3.31
CA PHE A 44 11.85 -17.99 4.49
C PHE A 44 13.39 -18.13 4.47
N CYS A 45 14.06 -17.85 5.59
CA CYS A 45 15.52 -17.73 5.72
C CYS A 45 16.19 -16.57 4.94
N SER A 46 15.40 -15.60 4.45
CA SER A 46 15.89 -14.39 3.78
C SER A 46 16.77 -14.63 2.54
N CYS A 47 16.62 -15.78 1.88
CA CYS A 47 17.46 -16.17 0.75
C CYS A 47 17.08 -15.47 -0.57
N CYS A 48 15.80 -15.15 -0.76
CA CYS A 48 15.31 -14.46 -1.96
C CYS A 48 14.41 -13.28 -1.58
N ASP A 49 14.36 -12.31 -2.47
CA ASP A 49 13.34 -11.27 -2.44
C ASP A 49 12.04 -11.81 -3.06
N GLU A 50 10.90 -11.38 -2.51
CA GLU A 50 9.57 -11.74 -2.99
C GLU A 50 8.67 -10.50 -2.97
N CYS A 51 7.78 -10.35 -3.95
CA CYS A 51 6.82 -9.24 -3.96
C CYS A 51 5.63 -9.57 -3.05
N ILE A 52 5.56 -8.92 -1.87
CA ILE A 52 4.41 -9.01 -0.98
C ILE A 52 3.34 -8.05 -1.48
N LYS A 53 2.24 -8.59 -2.01
CA LYS A 53 1.12 -7.79 -2.52
C LYS A 53 0.29 -7.17 -1.39
N TYR A 54 -0.09 -5.92 -1.54
CA TYR A 54 -1.02 -5.23 -0.66
C TYR A 54 -2.47 -5.60 -0.99
N LEU A 55 -3.18 -6.14 -0.01
CA LEU A 55 -4.61 -6.44 -0.05
C LEU A 55 -5.43 -5.19 0.25
N LYS A 56 -6.59 -5.05 -0.39
CA LYS A 56 -7.51 -3.91 -0.23
C LYS A 56 -8.41 -4.09 0.99
N GLU A 57 -9.08 -3.02 1.40
CA GLU A 57 -10.10 -3.09 2.44
C GLU A 57 -11.21 -4.08 2.04
N GLY A 58 -11.54 -5.00 2.95
CA GLY A 58 -12.50 -6.09 2.70
C GLY A 58 -11.91 -7.36 2.08
N ASP A 59 -10.70 -7.31 1.53
CA ASP A 59 -10.05 -8.51 0.99
C ASP A 59 -9.74 -9.50 2.11
N ARG A 60 -9.82 -10.80 1.78
CA ARG A 60 -9.48 -11.88 2.71
C ARG A 60 -7.99 -11.86 2.99
N CYS A 61 -7.65 -11.88 4.27
CA CYS A 61 -6.28 -11.89 4.76
C CYS A 61 -6.11 -12.99 5.80
N ILE A 62 -4.86 -13.41 5.98
CA ILE A 62 -4.48 -14.36 7.02
C ILE A 62 -3.69 -13.56 8.06
N PRO A 63 -4.11 -13.54 9.34
CA PRO A 63 -3.35 -12.86 10.38
C PRO A 63 -1.93 -13.41 10.47
N GLU A 64 -0.94 -12.51 10.49
CA GLU A 64 0.46 -12.87 10.58
C GLU A 64 0.72 -13.76 11.81
N GLY A 65 1.48 -14.83 11.61
CA GLY A 65 1.96 -15.70 12.70
C GLY A 65 1.12 -16.95 13.03
N MET A 66 0.05 -17.27 12.28
CA MET A 66 -0.76 -18.47 12.61
C MET A 66 -0.14 -19.80 12.12
N PHE A 67 0.78 -19.78 11.13
CA PHE A 67 1.37 -21.00 10.57
C PHE A 67 2.85 -20.92 10.11
N GLY A 68 3.56 -19.81 10.34
CA GLY A 68 4.96 -19.68 9.89
C GLY A 68 5.14 -19.74 8.36
N ILE A 69 4.06 -19.58 7.59
CA ILE A 69 4.07 -19.54 6.13
C ILE A 69 4.42 -18.10 5.70
N PRO A 70 5.38 -17.90 4.77
CA PRO A 70 5.64 -16.58 4.20
C PRO A 70 4.37 -16.03 3.55
N VAL A 71 3.97 -14.83 3.96
CA VAL A 71 2.80 -14.15 3.42
C VAL A 71 3.15 -13.53 2.07
N ALA A 72 2.69 -14.15 0.97
CA ALA A 72 2.77 -13.57 -0.37
C ALA A 72 1.92 -12.29 -0.52
N SER A 73 1.03 -12.03 0.46
CA SER A 73 0.21 -10.83 0.51
C SER A 73 -0.04 -10.38 1.95
N LYS A 74 -0.04 -9.07 2.16
CA LYS A 74 -0.37 -8.45 3.44
C LYS A 74 -1.43 -7.39 3.25
N CYS A 75 -2.15 -7.03 4.31
CA CYS A 75 -3.07 -5.91 4.23
C CYS A 75 -2.33 -4.64 3.78
N GLY A 76 -2.99 -3.87 2.90
CA GLY A 76 -2.46 -2.62 2.39
C GLY A 76 -2.06 -1.64 3.48
N LEU A 77 -1.32 -0.61 3.09
CA LEU A 77 -0.92 0.46 3.99
C LEU A 77 -2.16 1.02 4.70
N ASN A 78 -2.05 1.15 6.03
CA ASN A 78 -3.13 1.57 6.94
C ASN A 78 -4.30 0.57 7.08
N LEU A 79 -4.09 -0.71 6.75
CA LEU A 79 -5.04 -1.79 7.00
C LEU A 79 -4.40 -2.88 7.88
N VAL A 80 -5.22 -3.48 8.73
CA VAL A 80 -4.84 -4.62 9.57
C VAL A 80 -5.73 -5.81 9.26
N CYS A 81 -5.16 -7.00 9.33
CA CYS A 81 -5.95 -8.21 9.17
C CYS A 81 -6.79 -8.47 10.42
N SER A 82 -8.11 -8.30 10.32
CA SER A 82 -9.03 -8.57 11.42
C SER A 82 -9.05 -10.04 11.76
N ARG A 83 -8.67 -10.42 12.99
CA ARG A 83 -8.81 -11.80 13.46
C ARG A 83 -10.26 -12.29 13.51
N ARG A 84 -11.24 -11.38 13.62
CA ARG A 84 -12.67 -11.75 13.66
C ARG A 84 -13.24 -12.03 12.27
N SER A 85 -13.01 -11.12 11.33
CA SER A 85 -13.62 -11.21 10.00
C SER A 85 -12.73 -11.92 8.99
N GLY A 86 -11.44 -12.10 9.28
CA GLY A 86 -10.45 -12.62 8.32
C GLY A 86 -10.28 -11.70 7.12
N THR A 87 -10.56 -10.40 7.29
CA THR A 87 -10.50 -9.39 6.24
C THR A 87 -9.66 -8.20 6.64
N CYS A 88 -9.06 -7.53 5.65
CA CYS A 88 -8.34 -6.30 5.86
C CYS A 88 -9.32 -5.17 6.23
N ILE A 89 -9.14 -4.59 7.40
CA ILE A 89 -9.98 -3.49 7.90
C ILE A 89 -9.09 -2.30 8.26
N LYS A 90 -9.67 -1.10 8.21
CA LYS A 90 -9.02 0.07 8.79
C LYS A 90 -8.89 -0.11 10.30
N PRO A 91 -7.71 0.13 10.91
CA PRO A 91 -7.59 0.25 12.35
C PRO A 91 -8.56 1.32 12.86
N LEU A 92 -9.18 1.09 14.01
CA LEU A 92 -10.17 2.00 14.60
C LEU A 92 -9.62 3.44 14.73
N ASP A 93 -8.31 3.56 14.96
CA ASP A 93 -7.59 4.83 15.05
C ASP A 93 -7.57 5.62 13.73
N TYR A 94 -7.48 4.96 12.58
CA TYR A 94 -7.53 5.62 11.26
C TYR A 94 -8.95 6.03 10.84
N ALA A 95 -9.97 5.38 11.41
CA ALA A 95 -11.36 5.70 11.11
C ALA A 95 -11.91 6.87 11.96
N THR A 96 -11.25 7.21 13.06
CA THR A 96 -11.79 8.16 14.06
C THR A 96 -10.85 9.31 14.41
N LYS A 97 -9.53 9.20 14.17
CA LYS A 97 -8.56 10.24 14.50
C LYS A 97 -8.18 11.07 13.28
N THR A 98 -7.93 12.34 13.53
CA THR A 98 -7.31 13.25 12.56
C THR A 98 -5.83 12.90 12.35
N CYS A 99 -5.24 13.37 11.25
CA CYS A 99 -3.83 13.08 10.95
C CYS A 99 -2.90 13.57 12.06
N THR A 100 -3.17 14.77 12.61
CA THR A 100 -2.36 15.38 13.67
C THR A 100 -2.40 14.58 14.98
N GLN A 101 -3.58 14.08 15.36
CA GLN A 101 -3.72 13.19 16.52
C GLN A 101 -2.92 11.91 16.32
N LEU A 102 -3.09 11.24 15.18
CA LEU A 102 -2.37 10.01 14.86
C LEU A 102 -0.85 10.20 14.81
N LYS A 103 -0.40 11.33 14.24
CA LYS A 103 1.01 11.72 14.21
C LYS A 103 1.58 11.84 15.62
N SER A 104 0.92 12.59 16.49
CA SER A 104 1.39 12.82 17.88
C SER A 104 1.51 11.53 18.69
N GLU A 105 0.57 10.59 18.53
CA GLU A 105 0.59 9.31 19.24
C GLU A 105 1.68 8.37 18.72
N THR A 106 2.05 8.49 17.44
CA THR A 106 3.02 7.58 16.82
C THR A 106 4.44 8.06 17.03
N GLU A 107 4.67 9.38 16.97
CA GLU A 107 5.98 9.98 17.29
C GLU A 107 6.39 9.71 18.75
N GLY A 108 5.44 9.67 19.68
CA GLY A 108 5.71 9.44 21.10
C GLY A 108 6.06 7.99 21.50
N LYS A 109 5.92 7.01 20.59
CA LYS A 109 6.06 5.58 20.92
C LYS A 109 7.45 4.98 20.65
N ASN A 110 8.39 5.72 20.05
CA ASN A 110 9.77 5.27 19.75
C ASN A 110 9.86 3.85 19.15
N LEU A 111 8.89 3.49 18.30
CA LEU A 111 8.89 2.20 17.61
C LEU A 111 9.66 2.34 16.30
N LEU A 112 10.82 1.69 16.20
CA LEU A 112 11.59 1.63 14.96
C LEU A 112 10.73 1.05 13.83
N GLY A 113 10.66 1.75 12.70
CA GLY A 113 9.85 1.36 11.54
C GLY A 113 8.35 1.71 11.62
N ALA A 114 7.91 2.37 12.70
CA ALA A 114 6.53 2.85 12.78
C ALA A 114 6.22 3.88 11.69
N PHE A 115 5.04 3.75 11.10
CA PHE A 115 4.56 4.69 10.10
C PHE A 115 4.11 5.98 10.78
N ILE A 116 4.80 7.09 10.50
CA ILE A 116 4.41 8.42 10.92
C ILE A 116 3.69 9.11 9.74
N PRO A 117 2.40 9.44 9.87
CA PRO A 117 1.65 10.05 8.78
C PRO A 117 2.11 11.49 8.52
N ARG A 118 2.08 11.88 7.24
CA ARG A 118 2.29 13.27 6.82
C ARG A 118 0.95 13.99 6.80
N CYS A 119 0.90 15.15 7.43
CA CYS A 119 -0.34 15.93 7.55
C CYS A 119 -0.22 17.25 6.81
N GLU A 120 -1.34 17.70 6.24
CA GLU A 120 -1.50 19.05 5.73
C GLU A 120 -1.74 20.04 6.88
N THR A 121 -1.65 21.34 6.58
CA THR A 121 -1.84 22.42 7.57
C THR A 121 -3.24 22.46 8.17
N ASP A 122 -4.24 21.96 7.44
CA ASP A 122 -5.63 21.84 7.89
C ASP A 122 -5.88 20.61 8.78
N GLY A 123 -4.84 19.79 9.03
CA GLY A 123 -4.91 18.58 9.84
C GLY A 123 -5.41 17.34 9.10
N THR A 124 -5.69 17.44 7.80
CA THR A 124 -5.99 16.28 6.94
C THR A 124 -4.72 15.52 6.57
N PHE A 125 -4.88 14.31 6.04
CA PHE A 125 -3.75 13.54 5.52
C PHE A 125 -3.23 14.16 4.23
N SER A 126 -1.91 14.29 4.13
CA SER A 126 -1.26 14.71 2.90
C SER A 126 -1.52 13.75 1.77
N ALA A 127 -1.62 14.31 0.56
CA ALA A 127 -1.88 13.57 -0.66
C ALA A 127 -0.82 12.48 -0.92
N VAL A 128 0.43 12.75 -0.54
CA VAL A 128 1.55 11.81 -0.64
C VAL A 128 1.94 11.33 0.75
N GLN A 129 1.77 10.03 1.00
CA GLN A 129 2.25 9.35 2.19
C GLN A 129 3.44 8.47 1.84
N CYS A 130 4.40 8.34 2.74
CA CYS A 130 5.56 7.48 2.52
C CYS A 130 5.79 6.58 3.71
N HIS A 131 6.06 5.31 3.45
CA HIS A 131 6.44 4.32 4.47
C HIS A 131 7.62 3.50 3.94
N GLY A 132 8.73 3.51 4.68
CA GLY A 132 9.99 2.91 4.22
C GLY A 132 10.44 3.51 2.89
N SER A 133 10.63 2.65 1.89
CA SER A 133 11.13 3.03 0.56
C SER A 133 10.04 3.26 -0.48
N VAL A 134 8.77 3.28 -0.07
CA VAL A 134 7.61 3.43 -0.98
C VAL A 134 6.78 4.63 -0.56
N CYS A 135 6.37 5.43 -1.54
CA CYS A 135 5.41 6.50 -1.38
C CYS A 135 4.14 6.17 -2.17
N TYR A 136 3.00 6.55 -1.63
CA TYR A 136 1.68 6.21 -2.17
C TYR A 136 0.73 7.39 -2.05
N CYS A 137 -0.30 7.38 -2.88
CA CYS A 137 -1.36 8.38 -2.84
C CYS A 137 -2.37 8.07 -1.74
N ALA A 138 -2.71 9.07 -0.93
CA ALA A 138 -3.74 8.97 0.10
C ALA A 138 -4.86 9.99 -0.11
N HIS A 139 -6.07 9.59 0.26
CA HIS A 139 -7.21 10.49 0.35
C HIS A 139 -7.11 11.37 1.61
N THR A 140 -7.94 12.41 1.71
CA THR A 140 -7.93 13.37 2.83
C THR A 140 -8.22 12.72 4.19
N ASP A 141 -8.92 11.59 4.18
CA ASP A 141 -9.22 10.76 5.35
C ASP A 141 -8.09 9.74 5.70
N GLY A 142 -6.95 9.78 4.99
CA GLY A 142 -5.84 8.86 5.21
C GLY A 142 -5.96 7.49 4.53
N THR A 143 -7.06 7.26 3.78
CA THR A 143 -7.22 6.04 3.00
C THR A 143 -6.18 5.96 1.90
N HIS A 144 -5.41 4.88 1.86
CA HIS A 144 -4.52 4.56 0.75
C HIS A 144 -5.32 4.35 -0.55
N ILE A 145 -4.91 5.01 -1.63
CA ILE A 145 -5.52 4.89 -2.95
C ILE A 145 -4.70 3.85 -3.75
N PRO A 146 -5.24 2.64 -4.00
CA PRO A 146 -4.49 1.55 -4.63
C PRO A 146 -4.15 1.86 -6.10
N GLY A 147 -3.05 1.30 -6.60
CA GLY A 147 -2.57 1.50 -7.97
C GLY A 147 -1.75 2.76 -8.18
N PHE A 148 -1.54 3.59 -7.14
CA PHE A 148 -0.82 4.85 -7.23
C PHE A 148 0.30 4.93 -6.19
N GLN A 149 1.46 4.40 -6.57
CA GLN A 149 2.65 4.35 -5.72
C GLN A 149 3.93 4.51 -6.55
N SER A 150 4.98 5.00 -5.90
CA SER A 150 6.31 5.14 -6.47
C SER A 150 7.36 4.81 -5.42
N ALA A 151 8.53 4.37 -5.85
CA ALA A 151 9.68 4.24 -4.96
C ALA A 151 10.11 5.63 -4.48
N ILE A 152 10.63 5.72 -3.26
CA ILE A 152 10.99 7.00 -2.62
C ILE A 152 12.03 7.80 -3.43
N HIS A 153 12.87 7.15 -4.23
CA HIS A 153 13.84 7.80 -5.11
C HIS A 153 13.21 8.39 -6.38
N ASN A 154 11.97 8.03 -6.72
CA ASN A 154 11.23 8.49 -7.89
C ASN A 154 9.95 9.23 -7.49
N ILE A 155 10.02 10.07 -6.44
CA ILE A 155 8.88 10.85 -5.94
C ILE A 155 8.82 12.25 -6.53
N GLN A 156 9.81 12.64 -7.33
CA GLN A 156 9.93 14.01 -7.81
C GLN A 156 8.70 14.38 -8.65
N GLY A 157 8.00 15.44 -8.23
CA GLY A 157 6.78 15.90 -8.87
C GLY A 157 5.51 15.12 -8.53
N MET A 158 5.57 14.09 -7.69
CA MET A 158 4.39 13.35 -7.22
C MET A 158 3.49 14.25 -6.36
N ASN A 159 2.25 14.48 -6.82
CA ASN A 159 1.25 15.30 -6.13
C ASN A 159 -0.09 14.57 -5.89
N CYS A 160 -0.32 13.42 -6.53
CA CYS A 160 -1.50 12.57 -6.34
C CYS A 160 -2.85 13.22 -6.67
N ASN A 161 -2.87 14.35 -7.39
CA ASN A 161 -4.09 15.09 -7.69
C ASN A 161 -5.09 14.24 -8.49
N CYS A 162 -4.63 13.52 -9.52
CA CYS A 162 -5.51 12.68 -10.34
C CYS A 162 -6.03 11.48 -9.55
N ALA A 163 -5.17 10.82 -8.78
CA ALA A 163 -5.54 9.70 -7.92
C ALA A 163 -6.65 10.10 -6.92
N ARG A 164 -6.49 11.24 -6.24
CA ARG A 164 -7.49 11.77 -5.31
C ARG A 164 -8.80 12.11 -6.00
N HIS A 165 -8.77 12.79 -7.14
CA HIS A 165 -9.99 13.12 -7.88
C HIS A 165 -10.72 11.88 -8.39
N LYS A 166 -9.99 10.90 -8.93
CA LYS A 166 -10.55 9.61 -9.37
C LYS A 166 -11.21 8.88 -8.20
N PHE A 167 -10.53 8.83 -7.05
CA PHE A 167 -11.04 8.18 -5.84
C PHE A 167 -12.29 8.88 -5.28
N ALA A 168 -12.25 10.21 -5.18
CA ALA A 168 -13.40 11.00 -4.72
C ALA A 168 -14.60 10.86 -5.65
N TYR A 169 -14.39 10.89 -6.97
CA TYR A 169 -15.45 10.64 -7.95
C TYR A 169 -16.04 9.24 -7.80
N GLY A 170 -15.20 8.21 -7.62
CA GLY A 170 -15.67 6.84 -7.38
C GLY A 170 -16.56 6.72 -6.15
N LYS A 171 -16.28 7.47 -5.08
CA LYS A 171 -17.12 7.50 -3.86
C LYS A 171 -18.52 8.10 -4.10
N THR A 172 -18.72 8.90 -5.16
CA THR A 172 -20.05 9.46 -5.48
C THR A 172 -21.01 8.43 -6.08
N GLY A 173 -20.50 7.30 -6.58
CA GLY A 173 -21.29 6.30 -7.32
C GLY A 173 -21.67 6.73 -8.73
N LEU A 174 -21.28 7.93 -9.19
CA LEU A 174 -21.51 8.38 -10.55
C LEU A 174 -20.61 7.64 -11.54
N ILE A 175 -21.17 7.30 -12.71
CA ILE A 175 -20.46 6.64 -13.82
C ILE A 175 -20.30 7.63 -14.97
N GLY A 176 -19.23 7.52 -15.76
CA GLY A 176 -19.09 8.25 -17.03
C GLY A 176 -17.96 9.29 -17.10
N LYS A 177 -17.25 9.56 -15.99
CA LYS A 177 -16.01 10.34 -16.02
C LYS A 177 -14.80 9.40 -16.00
N LEU A 178 -13.99 9.45 -17.06
CA LEU A 178 -12.74 8.71 -17.13
C LEU A 178 -11.58 9.62 -16.72
N PHE A 179 -10.76 9.14 -15.79
CA PHE A 179 -9.54 9.83 -15.36
C PHE A 179 -8.32 9.09 -15.93
N ARG A 180 -7.51 9.78 -16.73
CA ARG A 180 -6.21 9.26 -17.19
C ARG A 180 -5.14 9.70 -16.20
N CYS A 181 -4.78 8.82 -15.28
CA CYS A 181 -3.77 9.11 -14.26
C CYS A 181 -2.47 8.37 -14.57
N GLU A 182 -1.35 8.97 -14.22
CA GLU A 182 -0.04 8.33 -14.21
C GLU A 182 0.12 7.41 -12.98
N PRO A 183 1.06 6.44 -12.98
CA PRO A 183 1.30 5.55 -11.82
C PRO A 183 1.70 6.28 -10.53
N ASN A 184 2.31 7.47 -10.62
CA ASN A 184 2.61 8.33 -9.48
C ASN A 184 1.36 9.06 -8.93
N GLY A 185 0.17 8.87 -9.54
CA GLY A 185 -1.08 9.49 -9.14
C GLY A 185 -1.31 10.90 -9.69
N ASN A 186 -0.40 11.42 -10.51
CA ASN A 186 -0.56 12.70 -11.20
C ASN A 186 -1.50 12.56 -12.41
N TYR A 187 -1.90 13.71 -12.93
CA TYR A 187 -2.65 13.76 -14.18
C TYR A 187 -1.75 13.43 -15.36
N ASN A 188 -2.18 12.50 -16.21
CA ASN A 188 -1.67 12.45 -17.57
C ASN A 188 -2.02 13.79 -18.24
N LYS A 189 -1.06 14.38 -18.96
CA LYS A 189 -1.25 15.71 -19.57
C LYS A 189 -2.41 15.76 -20.56
N ILE A 190 -2.84 14.63 -21.12
CA ILE A 190 -4.00 14.54 -22.01
C ILE A 190 -5.16 13.88 -21.27
N GLN A 191 -6.26 14.62 -21.12
CA GLN A 191 -7.54 14.09 -20.63
C GLN A 191 -8.57 14.09 -21.75
N CYS A 192 -9.57 13.22 -21.64
CA CYS A 192 -10.65 13.15 -22.62
C CYS A 192 -12.01 13.05 -21.93
N THR A 193 -13.02 13.68 -22.52
CA THR A 193 -14.41 13.59 -22.10
C THR A 193 -15.26 13.36 -23.35
N GLY A 194 -15.87 12.18 -23.46
CA GLY A 194 -16.48 11.72 -24.71
C GLY A 194 -15.43 11.59 -25.83
N SER A 195 -15.69 12.19 -26.98
CA SER A 195 -14.77 12.22 -28.12
C SER A 195 -13.81 13.42 -28.13
N ALA A 196 -13.89 14.31 -27.13
CA ALA A 196 -13.05 15.49 -27.03
C ALA A 196 -11.89 15.26 -26.05
N CYS A 197 -10.66 15.51 -26.49
CA CYS A 197 -9.45 15.44 -25.67
C CYS A 197 -8.78 16.81 -25.57
N TYR A 198 -8.18 17.10 -24.42
CA TYR A 198 -7.59 18.39 -24.10
C TYR A 198 -6.38 18.23 -23.18
N CYS A 199 -5.48 19.22 -23.22
CA CYS A 199 -4.37 19.28 -22.28
C CYS A 199 -4.88 19.68 -20.89
N VAL A 200 -4.23 19.22 -19.83
CA VAL A 200 -4.51 19.64 -18.45
C VAL A 200 -3.27 20.10 -17.70
N ASP A 201 -3.47 21.03 -16.76
CA ASP A 201 -2.46 21.41 -15.78
C ASP A 201 -2.32 20.37 -14.66
N GLU A 202 -1.49 20.67 -13.66
CA GLU A 202 -1.23 19.78 -12.52
C GLU A 202 -2.46 19.52 -11.63
N ALA A 203 -3.45 20.42 -11.64
CA ALA A 203 -4.71 20.27 -10.92
C ALA A 203 -5.75 19.48 -11.75
N GLY A 204 -5.45 19.17 -13.00
CA GLY A 204 -6.36 18.53 -13.93
C GLY A 204 -7.33 19.48 -14.62
N LYS A 205 -7.06 20.79 -14.56
CA LYS A 205 -7.88 21.81 -15.25
C LYS A 205 -7.47 21.87 -16.71
N GLN A 206 -8.46 21.94 -17.60
CA GLN A 206 -8.23 22.09 -19.03
C GLN A 206 -7.40 23.35 -19.34
N VAL A 207 -6.37 23.17 -20.16
CA VAL A 207 -5.57 24.23 -20.75
C VAL A 207 -5.64 24.12 -22.27
N GLY A 208 -5.90 25.25 -22.93
CA GLY A 208 -6.08 25.30 -24.38
C GLY A 208 -7.40 24.68 -24.89
N GLY A 209 -7.46 24.47 -26.20
CA GLY A 209 -8.62 23.91 -26.88
C GLY A 209 -8.72 22.38 -26.77
N SER A 210 -9.87 21.86 -27.18
CA SER A 210 -10.10 20.42 -27.30
C SER A 210 -9.97 19.97 -28.75
N VAL A 211 -9.41 18.78 -28.97
CA VAL A 211 -9.35 18.10 -30.26
C VAL A 211 -10.20 16.84 -30.24
N HIS A 212 -10.55 16.32 -31.42
CA HIS A 212 -11.18 15.01 -31.51
C HIS A 212 -10.21 13.90 -31.07
N ILE A 213 -10.71 12.84 -30.43
CA ILE A 213 -9.91 11.75 -29.83
C ILE A 213 -8.94 11.08 -30.83
N THR A 214 -9.28 11.06 -32.12
CA THR A 214 -8.41 10.57 -33.20
C THR A 214 -7.12 11.37 -33.38
N LYS A 215 -7.03 12.57 -32.78
CA LYS A 215 -5.85 13.43 -32.78
C LYS A 215 -5.21 13.53 -31.38
N SER A 216 -5.62 12.70 -30.42
CA SER A 216 -5.11 12.79 -29.05
C SER A 216 -3.62 12.48 -28.94
N GLU A 217 -3.11 11.51 -29.71
CA GLU A 217 -1.69 11.12 -29.69
C GLU A 217 -0.75 12.17 -30.32
N SER A 218 -1.27 13.09 -31.13
CA SER A 218 -0.50 14.17 -31.75
C SER A 218 -0.58 15.48 -30.97
N MET A 219 -1.23 15.50 -29.80
CA MET A 219 -1.25 16.67 -28.92
C MET A 219 0.11 16.86 -28.27
N ASN A 220 0.64 18.08 -28.36
CA ASN A 220 1.81 18.47 -27.59
C ASN A 220 1.36 19.21 -26.33
N CYS A 221 1.24 18.43 -25.26
CA CYS A 221 1.05 18.85 -23.88
C CYS A 221 2.30 18.41 -23.09
#